data_AF-A0A3M1DD94-F1
#
_entry.id   AF-A0A3M1DD94-F1
#
_cell.length_a   1.000
_cell.length_b   1.000
_cell.length_c   1.000
_cell.angle_alpha   90.00
_cell.angle_beta   90.00
_cell.angle_gamma   90.00
#
_symmetry.space_group_name_H-M   'P 1'
#
loop_
_entity.id
_entity.type
_entity.pdbx_description
1 polymer ?
#
loop_
_entity_poly.entity_id
_entity_poly.type
_entity_poly.pdbx_seq_one_letter_code
_entity_poly.pdbx_strand_id
1 'polypeptide(L)'
;MDRQPYIPFRLRGQRGYSLIELVVVLIIVGILASVALKSLRTAGVVAKTEQTRHELDKLAWAITGNPERSSGGVRSDYGYIGDVGALPPNLDALVTNPGYATWKGPYIRDD
;
A
#
# COMPACT_ATOMS: atom_id res chain seq x y z
N MET A 1 -80.11 -0.94 15.08
CA MET A 1 -79.00 -0.90 14.11
C MET A 1 -77.96 0.06 14.63
N ASP A 2 -76.86 -0.51 15.14
CA ASP A 2 -75.79 0.19 15.86
C ASP A 2 -74.97 1.11 14.96
N ARG A 3 -74.69 2.32 15.46
CA ARG A 3 -73.77 3.26 14.83
C ARG A 3 -72.35 2.91 15.29
N GLN A 4 -71.50 2.48 14.35
CA GLN A 4 -70.09 2.25 14.64
C GLN A 4 -69.38 3.57 14.96
N PRO A 5 -68.49 3.61 15.97
CA PRO A 5 -67.71 4.79 16.28
C PRO A 5 -66.58 4.97 15.26
N TYR A 6 -66.46 6.18 14.71
CA TYR A 6 -65.34 6.57 13.85
C TYR A 6 -64.07 6.65 14.70
N ILE A 7 -63.08 5.78 14.43
CA ILE A 7 -61.76 5.86 15.05
C ILE A 7 -60.90 6.79 14.18
N PRO A 8 -60.55 8.01 14.64
CA PRO A 8 -59.70 8.88 13.85
C PRO A 8 -58.27 8.32 13.83
N PHE A 9 -57.78 7.96 12.65
CA PHE A 9 -56.35 7.74 12.42
C PHE A 9 -55.62 9.07 12.63
N ARG A 10 -54.92 9.23 13.76
CA ARG A 10 -53.99 10.34 13.94
C ARG A 10 -52.80 10.11 13.01
N LEU A 11 -52.75 10.86 11.91
CA LEU A 11 -51.52 11.00 11.12
C LEU A 11 -50.47 11.66 12.02
N ARG A 12 -49.44 10.89 12.37
CA ARG A 12 -48.31 11.34 13.17
C ARG A 12 -47.57 12.38 12.33
N GLY A 13 -47.66 13.65 12.71
CA GLY A 13 -47.04 14.76 11.98
C GLY A 13 -45.54 14.52 11.86
N GLN A 14 -45.06 14.34 10.62
CA GLN A 14 -43.65 14.29 10.31
C GLN A 14 -43.11 15.71 10.47
N ARG A 15 -42.32 15.95 11.52
CA ARG A 15 -41.61 17.22 11.70
C ARG A 15 -40.49 17.26 10.65
N GLY A 16 -40.57 18.22 9.72
CA GLY A 16 -39.50 18.46 8.75
C GLY A 16 -38.25 19.04 9.43
N TYR A 17 -37.09 18.72 8.88
CA TYR A 17 -35.80 19.24 9.31
C TYR A 17 -35.67 20.74 8.98
N SER A 18 -34.92 21.48 9.79
CA SER A 18 -34.69 22.90 9.56
C SER A 18 -33.55 23.14 8.56
N LEU A 19 -33.56 24.29 7.88
CA LEU A 19 -32.45 24.68 7.00
C LEU A 19 -31.12 24.81 7.76
N ILE A 20 -31.17 25.30 9.00
CA ILE A 20 -29.97 25.47 9.83
C ILE A 20 -29.34 24.11 10.17
N GLU A 21 -30.14 23.08 10.37
CA GLU A 21 -29.66 21.72 10.65
C GLU A 21 -28.90 21.14 9.46
N LEU A 22 -29.39 21.33 8.23
CA LEU A 22 -28.65 20.96 7.02
C LEU A 22 -27.32 21.72 6.90
N VAL A 23 -27.33 23.03 7.18
CA VAL A 23 -26.11 23.86 7.12
C VAL A 23 -25.07 23.36 8.13
N VAL A 24 -25.48 23.05 9.36
CA VAL A 24 -24.57 22.49 10.38
C VAL A 24 -23.98 21.15 9.92
N VAL A 25 -24.79 20.26 9.32
CA VAL A 25 -24.30 18.98 8.77
C VAL A 25 -23.28 19.21 7.66
N LEU A 26 -23.52 20.13 6.74
CA LEU A 26 -22.58 20.44 5.65
C LEU A 26 -21.25 20.99 6.18
N ILE A 27 -21.28 21.80 7.24
CA ILE A 27 -20.07 22.29 7.91
C ILE A 27 -19.28 21.12 8.51
N ILE A 28 -19.95 20.21 9.24
CA ILE A 28 -19.30 19.05 9.85
C ILE A 28 -18.69 18.14 8.77
N VAL A 29 -19.44 17.85 7.70
CA VAL A 29 -18.95 17.03 6.56
C VAL A 29 -17.74 17.70 5.91
N GLY A 30 -17.76 19.02 5.69
CA GLY A 30 -16.63 19.75 5.13
C GLY A 30 -15.37 19.65 5.99
N ILE A 31 -15.51 19.80 7.31
CA ILE A 31 -14.40 19.64 8.26
C ILE A 31 -13.85 18.22 8.21
N LEU A 32 -14.72 17.20 8.31
CA LEU A 32 -14.31 15.79 8.27
C LEU A 32 -13.62 15.43 6.95
N ALA A 33 -14.17 15.89 5.83
CA ALA A 33 -13.59 15.67 4.50
C ALA A 33 -12.18 16.27 4.40
N SER A 34 -11.97 17.48 4.92
CA SER A 34 -10.66 18.13 4.90
C SER A 34 -9.59 17.33 5.68
N VAL A 35 -9.95 16.80 6.86
CA VAL A 35 -9.05 15.98 7.70
C VAL A 35 -8.77 14.64 7.03
N ALA A 36 -9.82 13.98 6.50
CA ALA A 36 -9.69 12.70 5.82
C ALA A 36 -8.76 12.79 4.60
N LEU A 37 -8.90 13.82 3.76
CA LEU A 37 -8.03 14.03 2.60
C LEU A 37 -6.56 14.24 2.99
N LYS A 38 -6.29 14.97 4.08
CA LYS A 38 -4.92 15.14 4.59
C LYS A 38 -4.32 13.80 5.02
N SER A 39 -5.09 12.97 5.73
CA SER A 39 -4.66 11.64 6.17
C SER A 39 -4.31 10.73 4.98
N LEU A 40 -5.18 10.67 3.97
CA LEU A 40 -4.96 9.86 2.76
C LEU A 40 -3.70 10.28 2.00
N ARG A 41 -3.42 11.59 1.90
CA ARG A 41 -2.20 12.09 1.25
C ARG A 41 -0.94 11.63 1.98
N THR A 42 -0.91 11.75 3.31
CA THR A 42 0.24 11.29 4.12
C THR A 42 0.43 9.79 4.00
N ALA A 43 -0.64 9.01 4.09
CA ALA A 43 -0.58 7.55 3.93
C ALA A 43 -0.03 7.15 2.55
N GLY A 44 -0.43 7.86 1.49
CA GLY A 44 0.10 7.63 0.15
C GLY A 44 1.60 7.92 0.02
N VAL A 45 2.11 8.97 0.67
CA VAL A 45 3.55 9.28 0.67
C VAL A 45 4.34 8.20 1.43
N VAL A 46 3.86 7.79 2.61
CA VAL A 46 4.50 6.72 3.39
C VAL A 46 4.53 5.42 2.60
N ALA A 47 3.41 5.02 2.00
CA ALA A 47 3.33 3.79 1.21
C ALA A 47 4.34 3.80 0.04
N LYS A 48 4.48 4.92 -0.67
CA LYS A 48 5.46 5.06 -1.76
C LYS A 48 6.90 4.96 -1.24
N THR A 49 7.22 5.62 -0.14
CA THR A 49 8.56 5.58 0.46
C THR A 49 8.93 4.17 0.92
N GLU A 50 8.00 3.46 1.56
CA GLU A 50 8.22 2.07 1.97
C GLU A 50 8.37 1.14 0.77
N GLN A 51 7.59 1.35 -0.30
CA GLN A 51 7.77 0.60 -1.54
C GLN A 51 9.17 0.83 -2.15
N THR A 52 9.61 2.08 -2.28
CA THR A 52 10.96 2.38 -2.79
C THR A 52 12.04 1.77 -1.89
N ARG A 53 11.87 1.83 -0.57
CA ARG A 53 12.81 1.21 0.37
C ARG A 53 12.90 -0.29 0.15
N HIS A 54 11.76 -0.95 0.00
CA HIS A 54 11.71 -2.39 -0.25
C HIS A 54 12.36 -2.78 -1.59
N GLU A 55 12.16 -1.98 -2.64
CA GLU A 55 12.85 -2.16 -3.93
C GLU A 55 14.36 -1.99 -3.80
N LEU A 56 14.83 -1.01 -3.03
CA LEU A 56 16.27 -0.82 -2.75
C LEU A 56 16.85 -1.97 -1.94
N ASP A 57 16.12 -2.52 -0.97
CA ASP A 57 16.56 -3.68 -0.20
C ASP A 57 16.68 -4.93 -1.08
N LYS A 58 15.72 -5.15 -1.99
CA LYS A 58 15.80 -6.22 -3.01
C LYS A 58 17.04 -6.06 -3.89
N LEU A 59 17.34 -4.83 -4.34
CA LEU A 59 18.55 -4.54 -5.12
C LEU A 59 19.82 -4.80 -4.31
N ALA A 60 19.85 -4.40 -3.04
CA ALA A 60 20.98 -4.66 -2.16
C ALA A 60 21.24 -6.16 -1.99
N TRP A 61 20.19 -6.96 -1.83
CA TRP A 61 20.31 -8.42 -1.77
C TRP A 61 20.68 -9.06 -3.10
N ALA A 62 20.20 -8.53 -4.23
CA ALA A 62 20.63 -9.02 -5.53
C ALA A 62 22.14 -8.82 -5.75
N ILE A 63 22.68 -7.69 -5.27
CA ILE A 63 24.11 -7.37 -5.37
C ILE A 63 24.95 -8.19 -4.39
N THR A 64 24.55 -8.22 -3.10
CA THR A 64 25.38 -8.72 -2.00
C THR A 64 24.98 -10.10 -1.48
N GLY A 65 23.88 -10.65 -2.01
CA GLY A 65 23.19 -11.84 -1.53
C GLY A 65 22.28 -11.56 -0.32
N ASN A 66 21.30 -12.42 -0.10
CA ASN A 66 20.47 -12.36 1.10
C ASN A 66 21.13 -13.14 2.27
N PRO A 67 21.48 -12.48 3.40
CA PRO A 67 22.10 -13.14 4.55
C PRO A 67 21.15 -14.10 5.29
N GLU A 68 19.83 -13.93 5.16
CA GLU A 68 18.83 -14.79 5.80
C GLU A 68 18.68 -16.13 5.08
N ARG A 69 19.12 -16.22 3.82
CA ARG A 69 19.10 -17.47 3.05
C ARG A 69 20.32 -18.31 3.39
N SER A 70 20.14 -19.18 4.38
CA SER A 70 21.07 -20.23 4.74
C SER A 70 20.46 -21.61 4.51
N SER A 71 21.27 -22.54 4.02
CA SER A 71 20.91 -23.95 3.89
C SER A 71 21.90 -24.78 4.71
N GLY A 72 21.40 -25.55 5.67
CA GLY A 72 22.25 -26.38 6.54
C GLY A 72 23.25 -25.61 7.40
N GLY A 73 22.95 -24.35 7.77
CA GLY A 73 23.83 -23.50 8.58
C GLY A 73 24.93 -22.76 7.80
N VAL A 74 25.00 -22.95 6.49
CA VAL A 74 25.91 -22.22 5.59
C VAL A 74 25.08 -21.28 4.70
N ARG A 75 25.55 -20.05 4.53
CA ARG A 75 24.91 -19.07 3.63
C ARG A 75 24.92 -19.61 2.20
N SER A 76 23.77 -19.64 1.55
CA SER A 76 23.65 -20.20 0.19
C SER A 76 23.44 -19.13 -0.89
N ASP A 77 23.21 -17.87 -0.49
CA ASP A 77 22.97 -16.74 -1.39
C ASP A 77 24.00 -15.62 -1.17
N TYR A 78 24.89 -15.44 -2.14
CA TYR A 78 25.96 -14.45 -2.11
C TYR A 78 25.79 -13.34 -3.16
N GLY A 79 24.69 -13.36 -3.92
CA GLY A 79 24.37 -12.37 -4.95
C GLY A 79 25.43 -12.23 -6.05
N TYR A 80 25.34 -11.15 -6.81
CA TYR A 80 26.26 -10.85 -7.91
C TYR A 80 27.73 -10.81 -7.46
N ILE A 81 28.02 -10.17 -6.32
CA ILE A 81 29.40 -10.05 -5.81
C ILE A 81 29.97 -11.42 -5.47
N GLY A 82 29.17 -12.32 -4.89
CA GLY A 82 29.62 -13.66 -4.55
C GLY A 82 30.00 -14.52 -5.75
N ASP A 83 29.35 -14.28 -6.88
CA ASP A 83 29.56 -15.04 -8.11
C ASP A 83 30.65 -14.43 -9.01
N VAL A 84 30.66 -13.10 -9.15
CA VAL A 84 31.54 -12.38 -10.08
C VAL A 84 32.77 -11.80 -9.38
N GLY A 85 32.71 -11.55 -8.07
CA GLY A 85 33.81 -10.98 -7.29
C GLY A 85 33.96 -9.46 -7.42
N ALA A 86 33.01 -8.77 -8.06
CA ALA A 86 33.01 -7.33 -8.26
C ALA A 86 31.58 -6.76 -8.16
N LEU A 87 31.47 -5.45 -7.98
CA LEU A 87 30.18 -4.78 -8.12
C LEU A 87 29.68 -4.85 -9.57
N PRO A 88 28.36 -4.96 -9.79
CA PRO A 88 27.81 -4.92 -11.13
C PRO A 88 28.07 -3.55 -11.78
N PRO A 89 28.43 -3.50 -13.06
CA PRO A 89 28.69 -2.23 -13.76
C PRO A 89 27.42 -1.39 -13.95
N ASN A 90 26.25 -2.02 -13.93
CA ASN A 90 24.93 -1.42 -14.03
C ASN A 90 23.87 -2.42 -13.52
N LEU A 91 22.61 -1.99 -13.42
CA LEU A 91 21.52 -2.87 -12.97
C LEU A 91 21.14 -3.95 -13.97
N ASP A 92 21.47 -3.78 -15.26
CA ASP A 92 21.20 -4.80 -16.29
C ASP A 92 21.99 -6.09 -16.03
N ALA A 93 23.20 -5.98 -15.46
CA ALA A 93 24.02 -7.12 -15.04
C ALA A 93 23.37 -7.97 -13.93
N LEU A 94 22.33 -7.46 -13.26
CA LEU A 94 21.52 -8.23 -12.29
C LEU A 94 20.45 -9.09 -12.95
N VAL A 95 20.16 -8.89 -14.23
CA VAL A 95 19.12 -9.61 -14.98
C VAL A 95 19.75 -10.43 -16.11
N THR A 96 20.70 -9.83 -16.82
CA THR A 96 21.36 -10.40 -17.99
C THR A 96 22.84 -10.64 -17.69
N ASN A 97 23.39 -11.77 -18.16
CA ASN A 97 24.80 -12.07 -17.97
C ASN A 97 25.67 -11.06 -18.75
N PRO A 98 26.55 -10.28 -18.09
CA PRO A 98 27.43 -9.31 -18.76
C PRO A 98 28.67 -9.96 -19.40
N GLY A 99 28.72 -11.29 -19.52
CA GLY A 99 29.81 -12.04 -20.16
C GLY A 99 30.72 -12.80 -19.19
N TYR A 100 30.33 -12.94 -17.91
CA TYR A 100 31.10 -13.71 -16.93
C TYR A 100 30.63 -15.16 -16.87
N ALA A 101 31.57 -16.11 -16.98
CA ALA A 101 31.29 -17.54 -16.86
C ALA A 101 30.86 -17.94 -15.44
N THR A 102 31.26 -17.15 -14.43
CA THR A 102 30.92 -17.40 -13.02
C THR A 102 29.57 -16.81 -12.61
N TRP A 103 28.94 -16.00 -13.46
CA TRP A 103 27.61 -15.41 -13.21
C TRP A 103 26.55 -16.53 -13.11
N LYS A 104 25.78 -16.56 -12.03
CA LYS A 104 24.83 -17.65 -11.75
C LYS A 104 23.35 -17.29 -11.84
N GLY A 105 22.99 -16.07 -12.22
CA GLY A 105 21.62 -15.87 -12.65
C GLY A 105 21.15 -14.45 -12.81
N PRO A 106 19.92 -14.29 -13.31
CA PRO A 106 19.13 -13.12 -12.98
C PRO A 106 18.90 -13.15 -11.47
N TYR A 107 19.48 -12.18 -10.76
CA TYR A 107 19.31 -11.95 -9.33
C TYR A 107 18.01 -11.18 -9.03
N ILE A 108 17.46 -10.51 -10.04
CA ILE A 108 16.14 -9.87 -10.03
C ILE A 108 15.29 -10.43 -11.18
N ARG A 109 13.98 -10.48 -10.96
CA ARG A 109 12.96 -10.80 -11.95
C ARG A 109 11.91 -9.69 -11.94
N ASP A 110 11.38 -9.38 -13.11
CA ASP A 110 10.19 -8.52 -13.25
C ASP A 110 8.96 -9.44 -13.15
N ASP A 111 8.34 -9.51 -11.97
CA ASP A 111 7.03 -10.10 -11.74
C ASP A 111 5.90 -9.05 -11.73
#